data_AF-A0A955HM00-F1
#
_entry.id   AF-A0A955HM00-F1
#
_cell.length_a   1.000
_cell.length_b   1.000
_cell.length_c   1.000
_cell.angle_alpha   90.00
_cell.angle_beta   90.00
_cell.angle_gamma   90.00
#
_symmetry.space_group_name_H-M   'P 1'
#
loop_
_entity.id
_entity.type
_entity.pdbx_description
1 polymer ?
#
loop_
_entity_poly.entity_id
_entity_poly.type
_entity_poly.pdbx_seq_one_letter_code
_entity_poly.pdbx_strand_id
1 'polypeptide(L)'
;MSSKPQNLNEAIEIVAEEFLQTFLKKHKDYGKGNVLSIKELGIAFRISEKGERLKNLLMKAGEPENESIDDTWTDIGVYAIIGILYRRGWFQDLEVKNE
;
A
#
# COMPACT_ATOMS: atom_id res chain seq x y z
N MET A 1 -10.06 -16.79 -10.20
CA MET A 1 -10.97 -16.25 -11.23
C MET A 1 -10.56 -14.80 -11.44
N SER A 2 -10.44 -14.30 -12.66
CA SER A 2 -10.64 -12.86 -12.84
C SER A 2 -11.07 -12.59 -14.27
N SER A 3 -12.39 -12.58 -14.47
CA SER A 3 -13.01 -11.87 -15.57
C SER A 3 -12.83 -10.37 -15.34
N LYS A 4 -12.55 -9.61 -16.39
CA LYS A 4 -12.52 -8.15 -16.38
C LYS A 4 -13.75 -7.59 -15.61
N PRO A 5 -13.60 -6.63 -14.69
CA PRO A 5 -14.73 -6.08 -13.93
C PRO A 5 -15.76 -5.47 -14.88
N GLN A 6 -17.04 -5.60 -14.53
CA GLN A 6 -18.16 -5.10 -15.32
C GLN A 6 -18.59 -3.69 -14.92
N ASN A 7 -18.26 -3.26 -13.70
CA ASN A 7 -18.56 -1.92 -13.19
C ASN A 7 -17.45 -1.42 -12.25
N LEU A 8 -17.54 -0.14 -11.84
CA LEU A 8 -16.52 0.49 -11.00
C LEU A 8 -16.44 -0.10 -9.58
N ASN A 9 -17.55 -0.60 -9.03
CA ASN A 9 -17.54 -1.19 -7.69
C ASN A 9 -16.70 -2.47 -7.71
N GLU A 10 -16.94 -3.35 -8.69
CA GLU A 10 -16.14 -4.56 -8.89
C GLU A 10 -14.65 -4.23 -9.13
N ALA A 11 -14.35 -3.19 -9.91
CA ALA A 11 -12.97 -2.78 -10.16
C ALA A 11 -12.28 -2.31 -8.86
N ILE A 12 -12.98 -1.53 -8.02
CA ILE A 12 -12.45 -1.08 -6.72
C ILE A 12 -12.25 -2.27 -5.78
N GLU A 13 -13.17 -3.23 -5.76
CA GLU A 13 -13.07 -4.44 -4.92
C GLU A 13 -11.83 -5.28 -5.29
N ILE A 14 -11.58 -5.47 -6.59
CA ILE A 14 -10.39 -6.18 -7.07
C ILE A 14 -9.11 -5.48 -6.62
N VAL A 15 -9.02 -4.16 -6.80
CA VAL A 15 -7.83 -3.39 -6.39
C VAL A 15 -7.67 -3.36 -4.86
N ALA A 16 -8.77 -3.31 -4.11
CA ALA A 16 -8.72 -3.39 -2.65
C ALA A 16 -8.22 -4.76 -2.17
N GLU A 17 -8.55 -5.84 -2.87
CA GLU A 17 -7.99 -7.17 -2.61
C GLU A 17 -6.49 -7.21 -2.90
N GLU A 18 -6.02 -6.60 -4.00
CA GLU A 18 -4.59 -6.47 -4.30
C GLU A 18 -3.83 -5.68 -3.22
N PHE A 19 -4.46 -4.63 -2.67
CA PHE A 19 -3.90 -3.86 -1.55
C PHE A 19 -3.78 -4.73 -0.30
N LEU A 20 -4.80 -5.55 0.00
CA LEU A 20 -4.76 -6.49 1.11
C LEU A 20 -3.61 -7.50 0.92
N GLN A 21 -3.47 -8.09 -0.26
CA GLN A 21 -2.38 -9.05 -0.54
C GLN A 21 -1.00 -8.39 -0.38
N THR A 22 -0.83 -7.17 -0.89
CA THR A 22 0.40 -6.40 -0.73
C THR A 22 0.70 -6.10 0.74
N PHE A 23 -0.32 -5.69 1.49
CA PHE A 23 -0.22 -5.45 2.92
C PHE A 23 0.23 -6.72 3.66
N LEU A 24 -0.43 -7.86 3.42
CA LEU A 24 -0.11 -9.13 4.09
C LEU A 24 1.33 -9.59 3.79
N LYS A 25 1.76 -9.49 2.53
CA LYS A 25 3.13 -9.81 2.11
C LYS A 25 4.14 -8.96 2.88
N LYS A 26 3.98 -7.64 2.89
CA LYS A 26 4.90 -6.74 3.60
C LYS A 26 4.83 -6.91 5.11
N HIS A 27 3.65 -7.15 5.66
CA HIS A 27 3.47 -7.39 7.08
C HIS A 27 4.20 -8.65 7.55
N LYS A 28 4.19 -9.71 6.73
CA LYS A 28 4.97 -10.93 6.99
C LYS A 28 6.47 -10.68 7.03
N ASP A 29 6.98 -9.83 6.14
CA ASP A 29 8.42 -9.56 6.03
C ASP A 29 8.94 -8.59 7.12
N TYR A 30 8.14 -7.58 7.49
CA TYR A 30 8.60 -6.45 8.32
C TYR A 30 7.86 -6.28 9.66
N GLY A 31 6.70 -6.93 9.83
CA GLY A 31 5.82 -6.72 10.97
C GLY A 31 5.32 -5.27 11.10
N LYS A 32 4.75 -4.92 12.27
CA LYS A 32 4.24 -3.57 12.57
C LYS A 32 5.28 -2.61 13.18
N GLY A 33 6.42 -3.11 13.65
CA GLY A 33 7.38 -2.35 14.46
C GLY A 33 7.90 -1.07 13.79
N ASN A 34 8.27 -1.15 12.51
CA ASN A 34 8.83 -0.02 11.74
C ASN A 34 7.83 1.12 11.49
N VAL A 35 6.54 0.80 11.48
CA VAL A 35 5.47 1.81 11.32
C VAL A 35 5.14 2.42 12.68
N LEU A 36 5.02 1.60 13.73
CA LEU A 36 4.66 2.05 15.06
C LEU A 36 5.75 2.90 15.74
N SER A 37 7.03 2.66 15.43
CA SER A 37 8.15 3.41 16.04
C SER A 37 8.14 4.90 15.68
N ILE A 38 7.74 5.23 14.45
CA ILE A 38 7.68 6.62 13.93
C ILE A 38 6.24 7.14 13.87
N LYS A 39 5.25 6.29 14.23
CA LYS A 39 3.82 6.63 14.30
C LYS A 39 3.30 7.15 12.95
N GLU A 40 2.24 7.96 12.98
CA GLU A 40 1.60 8.55 11.80
C GLU A 40 2.58 9.37 10.93
N LEU A 41 3.57 10.03 11.54
CA LEU A 41 4.59 10.78 10.81
C LEU A 41 5.43 9.88 9.90
N GLY A 42 5.76 8.66 10.36
CA GLY A 42 6.48 7.68 9.56
C GLY A 42 5.67 7.11 8.40
N ILE A 43 4.34 7.16 8.48
CA ILE A 43 3.46 6.78 7.37
C ILE A 43 3.46 7.89 6.31
N ALA A 44 3.32 9.15 6.75
CA ALA A 44 3.36 10.31 5.86
C ALA A 44 4.69 10.42 5.08
N PHE A 45 5.82 10.19 5.75
CA PHE A 45 7.13 10.19 5.08
C PHE A 45 7.24 9.12 3.99
N ARG A 46 6.78 7.89 4.26
CA ARG A 46 6.83 6.82 3.26
C ARG A 46 5.96 7.11 2.05
N ILE A 47 4.78 7.69 2.26
CA ILE A 47 3.92 8.17 1.16
C ILE A 47 4.66 9.25 0.36
N SER A 48 5.32 10.20 1.02
CA SER A 48 6.08 11.26 0.34
C SER A 48 7.23 10.70 -0.50
N GLU A 49 8.01 9.75 0.03
CA GLU A 49 9.12 9.12 -0.71
C GLU A 49 8.60 8.38 -1.96
N LYS A 50 7.48 7.66 -1.82
CA LYS A 50 6.84 6.97 -2.95
C LYS A 50 6.24 7.97 -3.96
N GLY A 51 5.71 9.10 -3.49
CA GLY A 51 5.23 10.18 -4.35
C GLY A 51 6.34 10.80 -5.20
N GLU A 52 7.52 11.07 -4.62
CA GLU A 52 8.67 11.56 -5.37
C GLU A 52 9.18 10.53 -6.38
N ARG A 53 9.19 9.23 -6.01
CA ARG A 53 9.47 8.15 -6.96
C ARG A 53 8.47 8.14 -8.12
N LEU A 54 7.18 8.19 -7.83
CA LEU A 54 6.12 8.19 -8.83
C LEU A 54 6.28 9.36 -9.80
N LYS A 55 6.54 10.56 -9.28
CA LYS A 55 6.81 11.75 -10.09
C LYS A 55 7.98 11.52 -11.04
N ASN A 56 9.08 10.95 -10.53
CA ASN A 56 10.26 10.64 -11.35
C ASN A 56 9.95 9.61 -12.44
N LEU A 57 9.15 8.59 -12.16
CA LEU A 57 8.73 7.59 -13.15
C LEU A 57 7.85 8.21 -14.23
N LEU A 58 6.87 9.04 -13.85
CA LEU A 58 5.96 9.70 -14.79
C LEU A 58 6.65 10.73 -15.68
N MET A 59 7.73 11.36 -15.22
CA MET A 59 8.50 12.32 -16.01
C MET A 59 9.49 11.65 -16.98
N LYS A 60 9.85 10.38 -16.77
CA LYS A 60 10.77 9.65 -17.65
C LYS A 60 10.00 8.95 -18.76
N ALA A 61 10.40 9.16 -20.02
CA ALA A 61 9.82 8.49 -21.19
C ALA A 61 10.40 7.07 -21.41
N GLY A 62 10.51 6.27 -20.34
CA GLY A 62 11.12 4.93 -20.39
C GLY A 62 10.51 3.97 -19.37
N GLU A 63 10.73 2.68 -19.56
CA GLU A 63 10.19 1.64 -18.67
C GLU A 63 10.87 1.65 -17.29
N PRO A 64 10.13 1.46 -16.19
CA PRO A 64 10.71 1.37 -14.85
C PRO A 64 11.61 0.13 -14.70
N GLU A 65 12.86 0.30 -14.25
CA GLU A 65 13.80 -0.83 -14.09
C GLU A 65 13.53 -1.72 -12.85
N ASN A 66 12.87 -1.20 -11.80
CA ASN A 66 12.82 -1.87 -10.48
C ASN A 66 11.43 -2.04 -9.86
N GLU A 67 10.56 -1.03 -9.93
CA GLU A 67 9.18 -1.06 -9.37
C GLU A 67 8.32 -0.33 -10.37
N SER A 68 7.19 -0.92 -10.74
CA SER A 68 6.29 -0.33 -11.73
C SER A 68 5.56 0.90 -11.17
N ILE A 69 4.91 1.66 -12.05
CA ILE A 69 4.02 2.76 -11.65
C ILE A 69 2.86 2.22 -10.80
N ASP A 70 2.30 1.07 -11.18
CA ASP A 70 1.17 0.44 -10.50
C ASP A 70 1.55 -0.08 -9.11
N ASP A 71 2.74 -0.65 -8.98
CA ASP A 71 3.31 -1.03 -7.67
C ASP A 71 3.47 0.19 -6.77
N THR A 72 3.93 1.32 -7.33
CA THR A 72 4.10 2.56 -6.57
C THR A 72 2.77 3.12 -6.09
N TRP A 73 1.73 3.10 -6.92
CA TRP A 73 0.37 3.47 -6.52
C TRP A 73 -0.20 2.56 -5.43
N THR A 74 0.03 1.26 -5.59
CA THR A 74 -0.39 0.23 -4.62
C THR A 74 0.25 0.48 -3.26
N ASP A 75 1.56 0.75 -3.22
CA ASP A 75 2.28 1.08 -1.99
C ASP A 75 1.70 2.32 -1.30
N ILE A 76 1.44 3.38 -2.06
CA ILE A 76 0.82 4.60 -1.53
C ILE A 76 -0.57 4.29 -0.95
N GLY A 77 -1.40 3.53 -1.67
CA GLY A 77 -2.72 3.10 -1.21
C GLY A 77 -2.67 2.28 0.08
N VAL A 78 -1.75 1.32 0.17
CA VAL A 78 -1.53 0.51 1.38
C VAL A 78 -1.10 1.37 2.56
N TYR A 79 -0.17 2.31 2.39
CA TYR A 79 0.22 3.21 3.47
C TYR A 79 -0.92 4.15 3.90
N ALA A 80 -1.76 4.61 2.97
CA ALA A 80 -2.94 5.41 3.30
C ALA A 80 -3.93 4.60 4.16
N ILE A 81 -4.17 3.32 3.81
CA ILE A 81 -4.99 2.41 4.63
C ILE A 81 -4.38 2.23 6.01
N ILE A 82 -3.06 1.96 6.10
CA ILE A 82 -2.36 1.84 7.39
C ILE A 82 -2.52 3.11 8.23
N GLY A 83 -2.46 4.31 7.63
CA GLY A 83 -2.71 5.57 8.32
C GLY A 83 -4.12 5.64 8.93
N ILE A 84 -5.14 5.24 8.18
CA ILE A 84 -6.52 5.17 8.68
C ILE A 84 -6.63 4.15 9.82
N LEU A 85 -6.04 2.96 9.66
CA LEU A 85 -6.04 1.92 10.70
C LEU A 85 -5.33 2.39 11.97
N TYR A 86 -4.20 3.10 11.82
CA TYR A 86 -3.43 3.66 12.92
C TYR A 86 -4.26 4.68 13.72
N ARG A 87 -4.96 5.58 13.03
CA ARG A 87 -5.85 6.58 13.66
C ARG A 87 -7.05 5.95 14.37
N ARG A 88 -7.47 4.76 13.96
CA ARG A 88 -8.54 3.99 14.61
C ARG A 88 -8.04 3.12 15.76
N GLY A 89 -6.73 3.04 16.01
CA GLY A 89 -6.12 2.11 16.97
C GLY A 89 -5.96 0.68 16.45
N TRP A 90 -6.57 0.36 15.31
CA TRP A 90 -6.66 -1.02 14.80
C TRP A 90 -5.32 -1.58 14.38
N PHE A 91 -4.42 -0.75 13.85
CA PHE A 91 -3.10 -1.22 13.43
C PHE A 91 -2.21 -1.62 14.62
N GLN A 92 -2.44 -1.00 15.78
CA GLN A 92 -1.76 -1.28 17.03
C GLN A 92 -2.33 -2.54 17.69
N ASP A 93 -3.66 -2.61 17.72
CA ASP A 93 -4.39 -3.52 18.60
C ASP A 93 -4.73 -4.88 17.96
N LEU A 94 -4.74 -4.95 16.62
CA LEU A 94 -5.09 -6.16 15.88
C LEU A 94 -3.87 -6.84 15.29
N GLU A 95 -3.99 -8.15 15.09
CA GLU A 95 -3.03 -8.98 14.36
C GLU A 95 -3.67 -9.49 13.06
N VAL A 96 -2.83 -9.77 12.06
CA VAL A 96 -3.27 -10.49 10.88
C VAL A 96 -3.66 -11.92 11.27
N LYS A 97 -4.62 -12.52 10.56
CA LYS A 97 -4.96 -13.93 10.80
C LYS A 97 -3.75 -14.80 10.44
N ASN A 98 -3.37 -15.69 11.36
CA ASN A 98 -2.41 -16.74 11.05
C ASN A 98 -3.16 -17.79 10.20
N GLU A 99 -2.66 -18.06 8.99
CA GLU A 99 -3.08 -19.19 8.16
C GLU A 99 -2.42 -20.49 8.62
#